data_AF-A0A2K9NW88-F1
#
_entry.id   AF-A0A2K9NW88-F1
#
_cell.length_a   1.000
_cell.length_b   1.000
_cell.length_c   1.000
_cell.angle_alpha   90.00
_cell.angle_beta   90.00
_cell.angle_gamma   90.00
#
_symmetry.space_group_name_H-M   'P 1'
#
loop_
_entity.id
_entity.type
_entity.pdbx_description
1 polymer ?
#
loop_
_entity_poly.entity_id
_entity_poly.type
_entity_poly.pdbx_seq_one_letter_code
_entity_poly.pdbx_strand_id
1 'polypeptide(L)'
;MSQFDHSHLAIMEQGILLFNAQKYWECHEEFEHHWLEEPGPLRNVYWAVIQVAAAMIHYREGNLTGARGLIYKAKQKFDRCEQNHIESDLLYSELSWKELKQMVRAVPAEPVISDFKNLFEFRFKDPSLWKWKLEKS
;
A
#
# COMPACT_ATOMS: atom_id res chain seq x y z
N MET A 1 -17.47 10.82 7.27
CA MET A 1 -16.27 10.53 6.47
C MET A 1 -16.54 9.22 5.74
N SER A 2 -16.24 9.11 4.45
CA SER A 2 -16.43 7.85 3.71
C SER A 2 -15.36 6.84 4.14
N GLN A 3 -15.77 5.60 4.36
CA GLN A 3 -14.88 4.47 4.63
C GLN A 3 -14.49 3.79 3.31
N PHE A 4 -13.35 3.11 3.32
CA PHE A 4 -12.94 2.25 2.21
C PHE A 4 -13.93 1.10 2.02
N ASP A 5 -14.48 0.96 0.82
CA ASP A 5 -15.52 -0.04 0.51
C ASP A 5 -15.12 -0.94 -0.69
N HIS A 6 -16.06 -1.79 -1.12
CA HIS A 6 -15.83 -2.72 -2.22
C HIS A 6 -15.55 -2.06 -3.58
N SER A 7 -16.05 -0.86 -3.83
CA SER A 7 -15.80 -0.15 -5.09
C SER A 7 -14.33 0.27 -5.17
N HIS A 8 -13.80 0.81 -4.08
CA HIS A 8 -12.38 1.14 -3.93
C HIS A 8 -11.51 -0.13 -3.97
N LEU A 9 -11.94 -1.21 -3.33
CA LEU A 9 -11.20 -2.48 -3.38
C LEU A 9 -11.12 -3.05 -4.80
N ALA A 10 -12.21 -3.01 -5.55
CA ALA A 10 -12.28 -3.56 -6.91
C ALA A 10 -11.28 -2.87 -7.84
N ILE A 11 -11.18 -1.54 -7.80
CA ILE A 11 -10.23 -0.81 -8.66
C ILE A 11 -8.77 -1.02 -8.23
N MET A 12 -8.52 -1.48 -6.99
CA MET A 12 -7.15 -1.76 -6.55
C MET A 12 -6.58 -3.07 -7.09
N GLU A 13 -7.40 -3.97 -7.62
CA GLU A 13 -7.00 -5.33 -7.99
C GLU A 13 -5.75 -5.37 -8.88
N GLN A 14 -5.73 -4.60 -9.97
CA GLN A 14 -4.63 -4.62 -10.92
C GLN A 14 -3.32 -4.13 -10.28
N GLY A 15 -3.37 -3.04 -9.52
CA GLY A 15 -2.20 -2.51 -8.84
C GLY A 15 -1.67 -3.46 -7.76
N ILE A 16 -2.56 -4.21 -7.10
CA ILE A 16 -2.18 -5.24 -6.13
C ILE A 16 -1.48 -6.43 -6.82
N LEU A 17 -1.98 -6.89 -7.97
CA LEU A 17 -1.31 -7.93 -8.76
C LEU A 17 0.09 -7.49 -9.22
N LEU A 18 0.22 -6.23 -9.66
CA LEU A 18 1.51 -5.64 -10.06
C LEU A 18 2.48 -5.54 -8.88
N PHE A 19 2.01 -5.06 -7.72
CA PHE A 19 2.81 -5.03 -6.49
C PHE A 19 3.31 -6.44 -6.14
N ASN A 20 2.42 -7.43 -6.21
CA ASN A 20 2.75 -8.81 -5.87
C ASN A 20 3.75 -9.45 -6.84
N ALA A 21 3.73 -9.02 -8.11
CA ALA A 21 4.74 -9.38 -9.10
C ALA A 21 6.04 -8.56 -8.99
N GLN A 22 6.19 -7.70 -7.97
CA GLN A 22 7.30 -6.75 -7.80
C GLN A 22 7.51 -5.79 -8.98
N LYS A 23 6.45 -5.55 -9.75
CA LYS A 23 6.35 -4.54 -10.79
C LYS A 23 5.95 -3.21 -10.15
N TYR A 24 6.85 -2.71 -9.29
CA TYR A 24 6.56 -1.57 -8.41
C TYR A 24 6.34 -0.26 -9.16
N TRP A 25 6.99 -0.07 -10.31
CA TRP A 25 6.77 1.10 -11.14
C TRP A 25 5.39 1.03 -11.79
N GLU A 26 5.02 -0.10 -12.39
CA GLU A 26 3.70 -0.29 -12.98
C GLU A 26 2.58 -0.20 -11.92
N CYS A 27 2.82 -0.73 -10.71
CA CYS A 27 1.92 -0.57 -9.57
C CYS A 27 1.75 0.91 -9.17
N HIS A 28 2.84 1.68 -9.17
CA HIS A 28 2.81 3.12 -8.92
C HIS A 28 1.91 3.83 -9.95
N GLU A 29 2.18 3.62 -11.23
CA GLU A 29 1.41 4.26 -12.32
C GLU A 29 -0.07 3.88 -12.27
N GLU A 30 -0.39 2.60 -12.03
CA GLU A 30 -1.76 2.11 -11.91
C GLU A 30 -2.52 2.84 -10.79
N PHE A 31 -1.88 3.02 -9.63
CA PHE A 31 -2.53 3.71 -8.51
C PHE A 31 -2.50 5.23 -8.61
N GLU A 32 -1.57 5.83 -9.35
CA GLU A 32 -1.48 7.29 -9.49
C GLU A 32 -2.76 7.87 -10.11
N HIS A 33 -3.31 7.19 -11.12
CA HIS A 33 -4.59 7.57 -11.73
C HIS A 33 -5.72 7.61 -10.70
N HIS A 34 -5.93 6.51 -9.96
CA HIS A 34 -6.98 6.41 -8.93
C HIS A 34 -6.76 7.41 -7.78
N TRP A 35 -5.50 7.67 -7.40
CA TRP A 35 -5.16 8.66 -6.39
C TRP A 35 -5.50 10.09 -6.80
N LEU A 36 -5.29 10.44 -8.08
CA LEU A 36 -5.61 11.77 -8.61
C LEU A 36 -7.11 12.01 -8.70
N GLU A 37 -7.89 10.97 -9.03
CA GLU A 37 -9.35 11.07 -9.18
C GLU A 37 -10.10 11.04 -7.84
N GLU A 38 -9.56 10.39 -6.80
CA GLU A 38 -10.23 10.22 -5.50
C GLU A 38 -10.32 11.54 -4.70
N PRO A 39 -11.53 12.10 -4.51
CA PRO A 39 -11.71 13.33 -3.76
C PRO A 39 -11.71 13.04 -2.25
N GLY A 40 -10.81 13.71 -1.53
CA GLY A 40 -10.83 13.73 -0.06
C GLY A 40 -9.84 12.76 0.58
N PRO A 41 -10.12 12.29 1.82
CA PRO A 41 -9.08 11.68 2.63
C PRO A 41 -8.83 10.21 2.24
N LEU A 42 -9.76 9.52 1.59
CA LEU A 42 -9.61 8.11 1.18
C LEU A 42 -8.41 7.88 0.26
N ARG A 43 -8.05 8.86 -0.56
CA ARG A 43 -6.87 8.83 -1.43
C ARG A 43 -5.56 8.51 -0.69
N ASN A 44 -5.52 8.70 0.64
CA ASN A 44 -4.36 8.31 1.45
C ASN A 44 -4.12 6.79 1.45
N VAL A 45 -5.13 5.95 1.19
CA VAL A 45 -4.97 4.50 1.01
C VAL A 45 -4.09 4.22 -0.22
N TYR A 46 -4.48 4.74 -1.39
CA TYR A 46 -3.67 4.63 -2.62
C TYR A 46 -2.28 5.22 -2.41
N TRP A 47 -2.22 6.41 -1.81
CA TRP A 47 -0.94 7.11 -1.61
C TRP A 47 0.02 6.35 -0.71
N ALA A 48 -0.47 5.66 0.33
CA ALA A 48 0.35 4.81 1.18
C ALA A 48 0.99 3.67 0.36
N VAL A 49 0.19 2.98 -0.47
CA VAL A 49 0.68 1.86 -1.29
C VAL A 49 1.64 2.34 -2.38
N ILE A 50 1.33 3.47 -3.06
CA ILE A 50 2.21 4.13 -4.03
C ILE A 50 3.58 4.42 -3.41
N GLN A 51 3.61 4.99 -2.20
CA GLN A 51 4.86 5.34 -1.53
C GLN A 51 5.66 4.11 -1.11
N VAL A 52 5.00 3.03 -0.68
CA VAL A 52 5.66 1.76 -0.41
C VAL A 52 6.24 1.16 -1.70
N ALA A 53 5.48 1.12 -2.79
CA ALA A 53 5.95 0.61 -4.08
C ALA A 53 7.18 1.39 -4.58
N ALA A 54 7.11 2.72 -4.59
CA ALA A 54 8.23 3.56 -4.98
C ALA A 54 9.45 3.42 -4.03
N ALA A 55 9.24 3.21 -2.72
CA ALA A 55 10.33 2.91 -1.80
C ALA A 55 11.06 1.61 -2.15
N MET A 56 10.33 0.60 -2.64
CA MET A 56 10.91 -0.69 -3.05
C MET A 56 11.73 -0.59 -4.34
N ILE A 57 11.40 0.36 -5.23
CA ILE A 57 12.25 0.70 -6.38
C ILE A 57 13.60 1.24 -5.87
N HIS A 58 13.58 2.24 -5.00
CA HIS A 58 14.81 2.79 -4.42
C HIS A 58 15.62 1.78 -3.61
N TYR A 59 14.96 0.89 -2.88
CA TYR A 59 15.63 -0.22 -2.20
C TYR A 59 16.37 -1.12 -3.21
N ARG A 60 15.72 -1.50 -4.32
CA ARG A 60 16.34 -2.31 -5.38
C ARG A 60 17.55 -1.63 -6.01
N GLU A 61 17.53 -0.31 -6.11
CA GLU A 61 18.62 0.52 -6.65
C GLU A 61 19.73 0.80 -5.62
N GLY A 62 19.59 0.38 -4.37
CA GLY A 62 20.51 0.72 -3.29
C GLY A 62 20.42 2.18 -2.82
N ASN A 63 19.39 2.92 -3.23
CA ASN A 63 19.14 4.29 -2.83
C ASN A 63 18.45 4.36 -1.45
N LEU A 64 19.25 4.26 -0.39
CA LEU A 64 18.77 4.32 0.99
C LEU A 64 18.02 5.62 1.32
N THR A 65 18.52 6.76 0.84
CA THR A 65 17.91 8.07 1.10
C THR A 65 16.50 8.17 0.52
N GLY A 66 16.33 7.70 -0.73
CA GLY A 66 15.02 7.64 -1.39
C GLY A 66 14.05 6.70 -0.68
N ALA A 67 14.50 5.49 -0.37
CA ALA A 67 13.69 4.49 0.34
C ALA A 67 13.24 5.00 1.71
N ARG A 68 14.17 5.57 2.50
CA ARG A 68 13.88 6.18 3.82
C ARG A 68 12.84 7.29 3.71
N GLY A 69 13.02 8.21 2.77
CA GLY A 69 12.13 9.36 2.60
C GLY A 69 10.69 8.95 2.25
N LEU A 70 10.52 7.95 1.40
CA LEU A 70 9.20 7.44 1.01
C LEU A 70 8.52 6.65 2.12
N ILE A 71 9.25 5.80 2.85
CA ILE A 71 8.69 5.08 4.00
C ILE A 71 8.28 6.04 5.12
N TYR A 72 9.06 7.09 5.39
CA TYR A 72 8.65 8.14 6.33
C TYR A 72 7.31 8.78 5.93
N LYS A 73 7.14 9.13 4.64
CA LYS A 73 5.88 9.68 4.14
C LYS A 73 4.75 8.66 4.19
N ALA A 74 5.02 7.38 3.92
CA ALA A 74 4.02 6.32 3.95
C ALA A 74 3.43 6.17 5.35
N LYS A 75 4.27 6.23 6.41
CA LYS A 75 3.81 6.26 7.81
C LYS A 75 2.79 7.37 8.04
N GLN A 76 3.05 8.58 7.55
CA GLN A 76 2.12 9.70 7.67
C GLN A 76 0.79 9.46 6.94
N LYS A 77 0.76 8.66 5.87
CA LYS A 77 -0.48 8.29 5.18
C LYS A 77 -1.28 7.28 5.98
N PHE A 78 -0.64 6.27 6.56
CA PHE A 78 -1.29 5.37 7.51
C PHE A 78 -1.90 6.14 8.69
N ASP A 79 -1.16 7.08 9.28
CA ASP A 79 -1.66 7.90 10.39
C ASP A 79 -2.89 8.73 9.97
N ARG A 80 -2.91 9.27 8.74
CA ARG A 80 -4.07 9.97 8.18
C ARG A 80 -5.25 9.03 7.92
N CYS A 81 -5.00 7.79 7.49
CA CYS A 81 -6.05 6.79 7.34
C CYS A 81 -6.74 6.50 8.68
N GLU A 82 -5.94 6.34 9.74
CA GLU A 82 -6.44 6.13 11.11
C GLU A 82 -7.21 7.36 11.63
N GLN A 83 -6.63 8.56 11.52
CA GLN A 83 -7.25 9.81 12.02
C GLN A 83 -8.59 10.14 11.34
N ASN A 84 -8.70 9.86 10.04
CA ASN A 84 -9.92 10.12 9.27
C ASN A 84 -10.88 8.92 9.25
N HIS A 85 -10.61 7.86 10.02
CA HIS A 85 -11.46 6.68 10.12
C HIS A 85 -11.79 6.06 8.75
N ILE A 86 -10.79 6.04 7.84
CA ILE A 86 -10.94 5.50 6.48
C ILE A 86 -10.87 3.98 6.49
N GLU A 87 -10.10 3.42 7.41
CA GLU A 87 -9.83 1.99 7.45
C GLU A 87 -11.11 1.20 7.72
N SER A 88 -11.28 0.10 6.98
CA SER A 88 -12.42 -0.80 7.07
C SER A 88 -11.95 -2.25 7.16
N ASP A 89 -12.87 -3.15 7.53
CA ASP A 89 -12.58 -4.59 7.60
C ASP A 89 -12.03 -5.14 6.28
N LEU A 90 -12.41 -4.55 5.13
CA LEU A 90 -11.90 -4.93 3.82
C LEU A 90 -10.40 -4.67 3.66
N LEU A 91 -9.89 -3.54 4.15
CA LEU A 91 -8.44 -3.30 4.13
C LEU A 91 -7.72 -4.38 4.94
N TYR A 92 -8.26 -4.69 6.12
CA TYR A 92 -7.67 -5.68 7.01
C TYR A 92 -7.73 -7.10 6.43
N SER A 93 -8.85 -7.54 5.88
CA SER A 93 -9.05 -8.92 5.43
C SER A 93 -8.59 -9.19 4.00
N GLU A 94 -8.61 -8.17 3.13
CA GLU A 94 -8.34 -8.34 1.69
C GLU A 94 -7.02 -7.71 1.24
N LEU A 95 -6.52 -6.69 1.95
CA LEU A 95 -5.25 -6.03 1.63
C LEU A 95 -4.16 -6.20 2.70
N SER A 96 -4.33 -7.16 3.63
CA SER A 96 -3.34 -7.43 4.70
C SER A 96 -2.84 -6.13 5.37
N TRP A 97 -3.76 -5.18 5.58
CA TRP A 97 -3.42 -3.79 5.89
C TRP A 97 -2.70 -3.66 7.22
N LYS A 98 -3.03 -4.53 8.18
CA LYS A 98 -2.36 -4.59 9.47
C LYS A 98 -0.90 -4.99 9.32
N GLU A 99 -0.62 -6.05 8.56
CA GLU A 99 0.73 -6.56 8.33
C GLU A 99 1.58 -5.51 7.61
N LEU A 100 1.05 -4.92 6.52
CA LEU A 100 1.75 -3.87 5.78
C LEU A 100 2.09 -2.67 6.69
N LYS A 101 1.11 -2.18 7.45
CA LYS A 101 1.29 -1.05 8.39
C LYS A 101 2.33 -1.36 9.46
N GLN A 102 2.34 -2.58 9.99
CA GLN A 102 3.36 -3.03 10.96
C GLN A 102 4.76 -3.04 10.35
N MET A 103 4.93 -3.59 9.14
CA MET A 103 6.23 -3.62 8.46
C MET A 103 6.74 -2.22 8.12
N VAL A 104 5.87 -1.34 7.62
CA VAL A 104 6.21 0.06 7.34
C VAL A 104 6.63 0.79 8.62
N ARG A 105 5.91 0.58 9.73
CA ARG A 105 6.22 1.18 11.03
C ARG A 105 7.50 0.63 11.66
N ALA A 106 7.85 -0.63 11.38
CA ALA A 106 9.05 -1.29 11.90
C ALA A 106 10.36 -0.75 11.32
N VAL A 107 10.35 -0.14 10.12
CA VAL A 107 11.53 0.54 9.56
C VAL A 107 11.93 1.70 10.50
N PRO A 108 13.15 1.75 11.05
CA PRO A 108 13.53 2.81 11.99
C PRO A 108 13.68 4.18 11.30
N ALA A 109 13.81 5.26 12.08
CA ALA A 109 13.98 6.61 11.54
C ALA A 109 15.31 6.79 10.80
N GLU A 110 16.35 6.09 11.26
CA GLU A 110 17.67 6.00 10.64
C GLU A 110 17.92 4.55 10.23
N PRO A 111 17.36 4.10 9.09
CA PRO A 111 17.46 2.72 8.66
C PRO A 111 18.76 2.44 7.91
N VAL A 112 19.14 1.17 7.93
CA VAL A 112 20.08 0.58 6.97
C VAL A 112 19.31 -0.15 5.87
N ILE A 113 19.97 -0.45 4.75
CA ILE A 113 19.29 -1.05 3.58
C ILE A 113 18.59 -2.37 3.92
N SER A 114 19.15 -3.17 4.84
CA SER A 114 18.57 -4.46 5.26
C SER A 114 17.24 -4.33 6.00
N ASP A 115 16.93 -3.17 6.58
CA ASP A 115 15.65 -2.94 7.30
C ASP A 115 14.44 -2.98 6.36
N PHE A 116 14.65 -2.78 5.05
CA PHE A 116 13.59 -2.80 4.05
C PHE A 116 13.33 -4.20 3.49
N LYS A 117 14.16 -5.21 3.82
CA LYS A 117 14.08 -6.55 3.24
C LYS A 117 12.69 -7.17 3.42
N ASN A 118 12.16 -7.14 4.65
CA ASN A 118 10.84 -7.72 4.94
C ASN A 118 9.72 -7.01 4.16
N LEU A 119 9.84 -5.69 3.99
CA LEU A 119 8.88 -4.90 3.22
C LEU A 119 8.98 -5.19 1.71
N PHE A 120 10.17 -5.50 1.21
CA PHE A 120 10.39 -5.93 -0.18
C PHE A 120 9.83 -7.33 -0.46
N GLU A 121 9.87 -8.21 0.54
CA GLU A 121 9.32 -9.57 0.46
C GLU A 121 7.80 -9.61 0.69
N PHE A 122 7.21 -8.55 1.27
CA PHE A 122 5.77 -8.46 1.51
C PHE A 122 4.95 -8.61 0.22
N ARG A 123 3.86 -9.38 0.32
CA ARG A 123 2.85 -9.53 -0.72
C ARG A 123 1.48 -9.36 -0.10
N PHE A 124 0.62 -8.63 -0.79
CA PHE A 124 -0.80 -8.57 -0.48
C PHE A 124 -1.46 -9.94 -0.69
N LYS A 125 -2.58 -10.17 -0.02
CA LYS A 125 -3.44 -11.31 -0.32
C LYS A 125 -3.82 -11.29 -1.80
N ASP A 126 -3.75 -12.45 -2.43
CA ASP A 126 -4.09 -12.61 -3.85
C ASP A 126 -5.55 -12.15 -4.10
N PRO A 127 -5.79 -11.21 -5.03
CA PRO A 127 -7.14 -10.74 -5.34
C PRO A 127 -8.12 -11.83 -5.80
N SER A 128 -7.63 -12.94 -6.36
CA SER A 128 -8.47 -14.10 -6.70
C SER A 128 -9.08 -14.79 -5.47
N LEU A 129 -8.49 -14.58 -4.29
CA LEU A 129 -8.94 -15.15 -3.01
C LEU A 129 -9.77 -14.15 -2.18
N TRP A 130 -10.17 -13.02 -2.76
CA TRP A 130 -11.01 -12.05 -2.06
C TRP A 130 -12.41 -12.60 -1.81
N LYS A 131 -12.86 -12.56 -0.54
CA LYS A 131 -14.08 -13.27 -0.10
C LYS A 131 -15.32 -12.88 -0.89
N TRP A 132 -15.51 -11.59 -1.17
CA TRP A 132 -16.67 -11.09 -1.91
C TRP A 132 -16.73 -11.58 -3.38
N LYS A 133 -15.61 -12.00 -3.96
CA LYS A 133 -15.58 -12.65 -5.28
C LYS A 133 -15.96 -14.11 -5.20
N LEU A 134 -15.57 -14.79 -4.13
CA LEU A 134 -15.93 -16.20 -3.88
C LEU A 134 -17.44 -16.36 -3.62
N GLU A 135 -18.07 -15.35 -3.02
CA GLU A 135 -19.53 -15.33 -2.77
C GLU A 135 -20.35 -15.04 -4.04
N LYS A 136 -19.74 -14.55 -5.11
CA LYS A 136 -20.38 -14.25 -6.40
C LYS A 136 -20.09 -15.29 -7.49
N SER A 137 -19.40 -16.38 -7.16
CA SER A 137 -19.03 -17.48 -8.06
C SER A 137 -19.92 -18.71 -7.90
#